data_AF-A0A953U7F6-F1
#
_entry.id   AF-A0A953U7F6-F1
#
_cell.length_a   1.000
_cell.length_b   1.000
_cell.length_c   1.000
_cell.angle_alpha   90.00
_cell.angle_beta   90.00
_cell.angle_gamma   90.00
#
_symmetry.space_group_name_H-M   'P 1'
#
loop_
_entity.id
_entity.type
_entity.pdbx_description
1 polymer ?
#
loop_
_entity_poly.entity_id
_entity_poly.type
_entity_poly.pdbx_seq_one_letter_code
_entity_poly.pdbx_strand_id
1 'polypeptide(L)'
;MAYCAAAQEASQLVGRWRSVETSKGGIGAMYDFDADGTVHFSPGAIVPMQYRVVGDRLIFEPPDGIRYSLSWNGADRLRLTVNGAGSEDYARLGVQNDPQNPLLGEWTGTRDMDGQKVLVHWIFGADAKGLLMVRFLSKTGSYSVQNGRLVAKFGGQVGLDGAISLTNGILSISRSGGRVTNLSRY
;
A
#
# COMPACT_ATOMS: atom_id res chain seq x y z
N MET A 1 7.41 13.52 32.59
CA MET A 1 7.30 12.18 31.95
C MET A 1 6.44 12.15 30.68
N ALA A 2 5.84 13.26 30.20
CA ALA A 2 4.97 13.26 29.01
C ALA A 2 5.68 13.04 27.65
N TYR A 3 6.97 13.36 27.54
CA TYR A 3 7.73 13.22 26.28
C TYR A 3 7.93 11.77 25.83
N CYS A 4 8.05 10.80 26.75
CA CYS A 4 8.23 9.39 26.39
C CYS A 4 6.93 8.77 25.86
N ALA A 5 5.76 9.15 26.40
CA ALA A 5 4.48 8.58 25.97
C ALA A 5 4.12 9.01 24.55
N ALA A 6 4.27 10.31 24.22
CA ALA A 6 3.99 10.81 22.87
C ALA A 6 4.96 10.24 21.81
N ALA A 7 6.24 10.10 22.15
CA ALA A 7 7.23 9.48 21.26
C ALA A 7 6.95 7.98 21.02
N GLN A 8 6.55 7.25 22.07
CA GLN A 8 6.14 5.85 21.98
C GLN A 8 4.91 5.68 21.07
N GLU A 9 3.87 6.49 21.23
CA GLU A 9 2.66 6.45 20.40
C GLU A 9 2.96 6.80 18.94
N ALA A 10 3.79 7.81 18.68
CA ALA A 10 4.21 8.16 17.32
C ALA A 10 5.00 7.02 16.65
N SER A 11 5.90 6.35 17.40
CA SER A 11 6.65 5.21 16.87
C SER A 11 5.78 4.04 16.41
N GLN A 12 4.59 3.85 17.00
CA GLN A 12 3.65 2.80 16.59
C GLN A 12 2.96 3.10 15.26
N LEU A 13 2.90 4.37 14.85
CA LEU A 13 2.36 4.79 13.56
C LEU A 13 3.38 4.66 12.42
N VAL A 14 4.69 4.71 12.71
CA VAL A 14 5.72 4.70 11.67
C VAL A 14 5.57 3.49 10.75
N GLY A 15 5.63 3.74 9.44
CA GLY A 15 5.51 2.75 8.37
C GLY A 15 4.36 3.05 7.41
N ARG A 16 4.08 2.07 6.54
CA ARG A 16 3.11 2.18 5.45
C ARG A 16 1.76 1.59 5.85
N TRP A 17 0.70 2.29 5.49
CA TRP A 17 -0.67 2.00 5.88
C TRP A 17 -1.62 2.26 4.73
N ARG A 18 -2.57 1.35 4.52
CA ARG A 18 -3.61 1.52 3.50
C ARG A 18 -4.99 1.43 4.14
N SER A 19 -5.99 2.01 3.50
CA SER A 19 -7.38 1.77 3.87
C SER A 19 -7.71 0.29 3.86
N VAL A 20 -8.43 -0.14 4.91
CA VAL A 20 -9.07 -1.45 4.96
C VAL A 20 -10.27 -1.46 4.03
N GLU A 21 -11.11 -0.43 4.12
CA GLU A 21 -12.28 -0.25 3.27
C GLU A 21 -11.96 0.64 2.06
N THR A 22 -12.42 0.23 0.88
CA THR A 22 -12.35 1.04 -0.34
C THR A 22 -13.74 1.48 -0.78
N SER A 23 -13.79 2.48 -1.65
CA SER A 23 -15.02 2.78 -2.41
C SER A 23 -15.46 1.58 -3.24
N LYS A 24 -16.68 1.62 -3.80
CA LYS A 24 -17.16 0.60 -4.74
C LYS A 24 -16.24 0.39 -5.95
N GLY A 25 -15.46 1.41 -6.33
CA GLY A 25 -14.48 1.34 -7.42
C GLY A 25 -13.08 0.93 -6.98
N GLY A 26 -12.89 0.45 -5.74
CA GLY A 26 -11.59 0.04 -5.22
C GLY A 26 -10.67 1.19 -4.81
N ILE A 27 -11.19 2.43 -4.71
CA ILE A 27 -10.38 3.59 -4.31
C ILE A 27 -10.29 3.69 -2.80
N GLY A 28 -9.09 3.83 -2.27
CA GLY A 28 -8.83 4.13 -0.85
C GLY A 28 -7.65 5.09 -0.67
N ALA A 29 -7.14 5.13 0.55
CA ALA A 29 -6.02 5.98 0.95
C ALA A 29 -4.81 5.14 1.34
N MET A 30 -3.63 5.64 1.01
CA MET A 30 -2.34 5.12 1.45
C MET A 30 -1.59 6.23 2.19
N TYR A 31 -0.99 5.87 3.32
CA TYR A 31 -0.21 6.76 4.18
C TYR A 31 1.14 6.11 4.48
N ASP A 32 2.22 6.84 4.28
CA ASP A 32 3.53 6.46 4.78
C ASP A 32 3.89 7.47 5.88
N PHE A 33 3.94 7.01 7.14
CA PHE A 33 4.33 7.83 8.29
C PHE A 33 5.81 7.60 8.59
N ASP A 34 6.61 8.65 8.48
CA ASP A 34 8.05 8.58 8.74
C ASP A 34 8.37 8.93 10.19
N ALA A 35 9.51 8.45 10.69
CA ALA A 35 9.92 8.66 12.08
C ALA A 35 10.23 10.12 12.43
N ASP A 36 10.46 10.96 11.42
CA ASP A 36 10.77 12.39 11.56
C ASP A 36 9.52 13.28 11.66
N GLY A 37 8.31 12.70 11.62
CA GLY A 37 7.06 13.44 11.61
C GLY A 37 6.56 13.82 10.20
N THR A 38 7.21 13.35 9.14
CA THR A 38 6.72 13.48 7.76
C THR A 38 5.65 12.44 7.46
N VAL A 39 4.63 12.81 6.69
CA VAL A 39 3.64 11.87 6.17
C VAL A 39 3.44 12.04 4.67
N HIS A 40 3.49 10.93 3.94
CA HIS A 40 3.11 10.89 2.53
C HIS A 40 1.72 10.29 2.40
N PHE A 41 0.80 11.03 1.78
CA PHE A 41 -0.55 10.58 1.50
C PHE A 41 -0.74 10.39 0.00
N SER A 42 -1.33 9.28 -0.41
CA SER A 42 -1.77 9.07 -1.79
C SER A 42 -3.17 8.43 -1.80
N PRO A 43 -4.16 9.03 -2.49
CA PRO A 43 -5.34 8.28 -2.88
C PRO A 43 -4.94 7.31 -4.00
N GLY A 44 -5.65 6.20 -4.12
CA GLY A 44 -5.33 5.26 -5.18
C GLY A 44 -6.21 4.02 -5.20
N ALA A 45 -6.01 3.20 -6.21
CA ALA A 45 -6.64 1.89 -6.28
C ALA A 45 -5.95 0.93 -5.29
N ILE A 46 -6.75 0.22 -4.50
CA ILE A 46 -6.33 -0.85 -3.60
C ILE A 46 -7.18 -2.06 -3.98
N VAL A 47 -6.57 -3.03 -4.66
CA VAL A 47 -7.28 -4.15 -5.28
C VAL A 47 -6.76 -5.45 -4.66
N PRO A 48 -7.45 -6.00 -3.64
CA PRO A 48 -7.18 -7.35 -3.18
C PRO A 48 -7.67 -8.33 -4.25
N MET A 49 -6.91 -9.40 -4.47
CA MET A 49 -7.26 -10.44 -5.43
C MET A 49 -6.75 -11.79 -4.96
N GLN A 50 -7.38 -12.86 -5.43
CA GLN A 50 -6.79 -14.19 -5.35
C GLN A 50 -5.97 -14.44 -6.61
N TYR A 51 -4.87 -15.17 -6.47
CA TYR A 51 -3.99 -15.46 -7.60
C TYR A 51 -3.40 -16.86 -7.54
N ARG A 52 -2.96 -17.34 -8.70
CA ARG A 52 -2.12 -18.53 -8.81
C ARG A 52 -1.12 -18.37 -9.94
N VAL A 53 -0.02 -19.11 -9.85
CA VAL A 53 1.01 -19.17 -10.90
C VAL A 53 1.00 -20.55 -11.54
N VAL A 54 0.94 -20.61 -12.86
CA VAL A 54 1.00 -21.85 -13.64
C VAL A 54 2.05 -21.69 -14.74
N GLY A 55 3.22 -22.30 -14.54
CA GLY A 55 4.37 -22.07 -15.40
C GLY A 55 4.80 -20.61 -15.35
N ASP A 56 4.82 -19.94 -16.49
CA ASP A 56 5.12 -18.52 -16.64
C ASP A 56 3.88 -17.62 -16.55
N ARG A 57 2.71 -18.14 -16.15
CA ARG A 57 1.46 -17.37 -16.17
C ARG A 57 1.00 -16.98 -14.78
N LEU A 58 0.64 -15.71 -14.63
CA LEU A 58 -0.11 -15.21 -13.47
C LEU A 58 -1.60 -15.20 -13.81
N ILE A 59 -2.41 -15.82 -12.95
CA ILE A 59 -3.86 -15.92 -13.13
C ILE A 59 -4.52 -15.33 -11.90
N PHE A 60 -5.42 -14.37 -12.09
CA PHE A 60 -6.24 -13.80 -11.03
C PHE A 60 -7.62 -14.45 -10.95
N GLU A 61 -8.21 -14.45 -9.76
CA GLU A 61 -9.53 -15.01 -9.48
C GLU A 61 -10.47 -13.95 -8.87
N PRO A 62 -11.68 -13.76 -9.45
CA PRO A 62 -12.16 -14.37 -10.70
C PRO A 62 -11.33 -13.91 -11.92
N PRO A 63 -11.27 -14.69 -13.01
CA PRO A 63 -10.55 -14.28 -14.22
C PRO A 63 -11.10 -12.98 -14.77
N ASP A 64 -10.22 -12.02 -15.01
CA ASP A 64 -10.53 -10.73 -15.65
C ASP A 64 -10.47 -10.78 -17.18
N GLY A 65 -10.17 -11.95 -17.75
CA GLY A 65 -9.97 -12.16 -19.18
C GLY A 65 -8.61 -11.67 -19.69
N ILE A 66 -7.78 -11.10 -18.83
CA ILE A 66 -6.44 -10.62 -19.14
C ILE A 66 -5.44 -11.76 -18.93
N ARG A 67 -4.48 -11.85 -19.86
CA ARG A 67 -3.40 -12.83 -19.76
C ARG A 67 -2.13 -12.13 -19.31
N TYR A 68 -1.61 -12.59 -18.18
CA TYR A 68 -0.36 -12.12 -17.59
C TYR A 68 0.71 -13.18 -17.73
N SER A 69 1.85 -12.80 -18.32
CA SER A 69 3.06 -13.63 -18.38
C SER A 69 4.15 -13.02 -17.49
N LEU A 70 4.86 -13.88 -16.77
CA LEU A 70 5.93 -13.56 -15.85
C LEU A 70 7.27 -13.90 -16.51
N SER A 71 8.21 -12.97 -16.49
CA SER A 71 9.61 -13.23 -16.83
C SER A 71 10.52 -12.59 -15.80
N TRP A 72 11.69 -13.20 -15.58
CA TRP A 72 12.59 -12.85 -14.50
C TRP A 72 13.94 -12.39 -15.04
N ASN A 73 14.50 -11.34 -14.46
CA ASN A 73 15.88 -10.92 -14.68
C ASN A 73 16.65 -10.97 -13.35
N GLY A 74 16.99 -12.18 -12.94
CA GLY A 74 17.49 -12.46 -11.59
C GLY A 74 16.38 -12.48 -10.54
N ALA A 75 16.79 -12.55 -9.27
CA ALA A 75 15.91 -12.70 -8.11
C ALA A 75 14.98 -11.50 -7.86
N ASP A 76 15.43 -10.30 -8.24
CA ASP A 76 14.85 -9.04 -7.77
C ASP A 76 14.25 -8.18 -8.89
N ARG A 77 14.13 -8.74 -10.11
CA ARG A 77 13.49 -8.07 -11.25
C ARG A 77 12.45 -8.99 -11.87
N LEU A 78 11.21 -8.54 -11.79
CA LEU A 78 10.05 -9.15 -12.41
C LEU A 78 9.61 -8.30 -13.61
N ARG A 79 9.37 -8.94 -14.74
CA ARG A 79 8.64 -8.34 -15.86
C ARG A 79 7.29 -9.04 -16.02
N LEU A 80 6.23 -8.25 -15.94
CA LEU A 80 4.85 -8.66 -16.16
C LEU A 80 4.42 -8.22 -17.56
N THR A 81 4.18 -9.17 -18.46
CA THR A 81 3.65 -8.87 -19.80
C THR A 81 2.15 -9.08 -19.80
N VAL A 82 1.42 -8.04 -20.18
CA VAL A 82 -0.04 -8.00 -20.28
C VAL A 82 -0.41 -8.09 -21.76
N ASN A 83 -1.13 -9.13 -22.14
CA ASN A 83 -1.57 -9.27 -23.53
C ASN A 83 -2.39 -8.05 -23.98
N GLY A 84 -1.97 -7.40 -25.06
CA GLY A 84 -2.62 -6.20 -25.62
C GLY A 84 -2.29 -4.87 -24.93
N ALA A 85 -1.55 -4.86 -23.81
CA ALA A 85 -1.20 -3.64 -23.07
C ALA A 85 0.31 -3.42 -22.86
N GLY A 86 1.15 -4.38 -23.26
CA GLY A 86 2.61 -4.23 -23.21
C GLY A 86 3.24 -4.93 -22.00
N SER A 87 4.40 -4.46 -21.55
CA SER A 87 5.14 -5.04 -20.41
C SER A 87 5.45 -4.00 -19.36
N GLU A 88 5.44 -4.44 -18.11
CA GLU A 88 5.73 -3.64 -16.92
C GLU A 88 6.89 -4.27 -16.15
N ASP A 89 7.86 -3.45 -15.77
CA ASP A 89 9.03 -3.87 -15.01
C ASP A 89 8.89 -3.50 -13.53
N TYR A 90 9.19 -4.45 -12.67
CA TYR A 90 9.07 -4.36 -11.22
C TYR A 90 10.38 -4.75 -10.53
N ALA A 91 10.72 -4.02 -9.47
CA ALA A 91 11.82 -4.32 -8.56
C ALA A 91 11.27 -4.91 -7.26
N ARG A 92 11.94 -5.94 -6.73
CA ARG A 92 11.59 -6.48 -5.41
C ARG A 92 11.87 -5.44 -4.32
N LEU A 93 10.97 -5.37 -3.34
CA LEU A 93 11.22 -4.70 -2.07
C LEU A 93 11.51 -5.75 -0.99
N GLY A 94 12.64 -5.58 -0.29
CA GLY A 94 13.12 -6.55 0.69
C GLY A 94 13.86 -7.73 0.07
N VAL A 95 13.99 -8.81 0.84
CA VAL A 95 14.76 -10.01 0.46
C VAL A 95 13.87 -11.09 -0.14
N GLN A 96 14.41 -11.90 -1.06
CA GLN A 96 13.73 -13.09 -1.54
C GLN A 96 13.72 -14.16 -0.44
N ASN A 97 12.53 -14.48 0.07
CA ASN A 97 12.37 -15.43 1.17
C ASN A 97 12.15 -16.88 0.70
N ASP A 98 11.69 -17.08 -0.54
CA ASP A 98 11.37 -18.41 -1.07
C ASP A 98 11.81 -18.55 -2.54
N PRO A 99 12.90 -19.28 -2.82
CA PRO A 99 13.34 -19.57 -4.19
C PRO A 99 12.41 -20.46 -5.01
N GLN A 100 11.56 -21.27 -4.37
CA GLN A 100 10.59 -22.11 -5.08
C GLN A 100 9.36 -21.30 -5.54
N ASN A 101 9.08 -20.19 -4.86
CA ASN A 101 8.00 -19.28 -5.19
C ASN A 101 8.54 -17.85 -5.39
N PRO A 102 9.25 -17.58 -6.51
CA PRO A 102 9.96 -16.32 -6.70
C PRO A 102 9.04 -15.10 -6.75
N LEU A 103 7.73 -15.27 -6.98
CA LEU A 103 6.76 -14.17 -6.99
C LEU A 103 6.43 -13.63 -5.59
N LEU A 104 6.61 -14.42 -4.54
CA LEU A 104 6.24 -14.02 -3.18
C LEU A 104 6.98 -12.76 -2.74
N GLY A 105 6.29 -11.95 -1.94
CA GLY A 105 6.79 -10.72 -1.37
C GLY A 105 6.29 -9.47 -2.10
N GLU A 106 7.03 -8.38 -1.92
CA GLU A 106 6.66 -7.07 -2.40
C GLU A 106 7.43 -6.66 -3.64
N TRP A 107 6.75 -5.96 -4.53
CA TRP A 107 7.29 -5.47 -5.77
C TRP A 107 6.84 -4.05 -6.02
N THR A 108 7.71 -3.22 -6.58
CA THR A 108 7.40 -1.84 -6.94
C THR A 108 7.84 -1.52 -8.35
N GLY A 109 7.07 -0.68 -9.03
CA GLY A 109 7.34 -0.28 -10.41
C GLY A 109 6.47 0.91 -10.79
N THR A 110 6.46 1.24 -12.07
CA THR A 110 5.60 2.30 -12.60
C THR A 110 4.72 1.78 -13.71
N ARG A 111 3.47 2.22 -13.74
CA ARG A 111 2.53 1.98 -14.83
C ARG A 111 2.24 3.29 -15.54
N ASP A 112 2.16 3.27 -16.86
CA ASP A 112 1.64 4.40 -17.63
C ASP A 112 0.11 4.38 -17.56
N MET A 113 -0.48 5.49 -17.13
CA MET A 113 -1.91 5.72 -17.12
C MET A 113 -2.17 7.10 -17.71
N ASP A 114 -2.72 7.14 -18.92
CA ASP A 114 -3.02 8.38 -19.65
C ASP A 114 -1.79 9.29 -19.81
N GLY A 115 -0.64 8.70 -20.15
CA GLY A 115 0.63 9.42 -20.30
C GLY A 115 1.29 9.83 -18.99
N GLN A 116 0.72 9.47 -17.84
CA GLN A 116 1.31 9.68 -16.53
C GLN A 116 1.87 8.39 -15.95
N LYS A 117 3.13 8.43 -15.52
CA LYS A 117 3.71 7.33 -14.74
C LYS A 117 3.22 7.39 -13.31
N VAL A 118 2.47 6.37 -12.90
CA VAL A 118 2.00 6.21 -11.52
C VAL A 118 2.75 5.08 -10.83
N LEU A 119 2.99 5.24 -9.52
CA LEU A 119 3.69 4.25 -8.71
C LEU A 119 2.77 3.07 -8.42
N VAL A 120 3.26 1.86 -8.67
CA VAL A 120 2.54 0.61 -8.44
C VAL A 120 3.29 -0.22 -7.41
N HIS A 121 2.54 -0.80 -6.48
CA HIS A 121 3.01 -1.83 -5.58
C HIS A 121 2.19 -3.10 -5.76
N TRP A 122 2.89 -4.22 -5.84
CA TRP A 122 2.31 -5.55 -5.74
C TRP A 122 2.78 -6.22 -4.46
N ILE A 123 1.88 -6.92 -3.78
CA ILE A 123 2.22 -7.83 -2.70
C ILE A 123 1.61 -9.18 -3.02
N PHE A 124 2.44 -10.22 -3.07
CA PHE A 124 2.00 -11.60 -3.29
C PHE A 124 2.29 -12.42 -2.04
N GLY A 125 1.22 -12.88 -1.38
CA GLY A 125 1.26 -13.71 -0.18
C GLY A 125 1.29 -15.20 -0.51
N ALA A 126 1.86 -16.00 0.41
CA ALA A 126 1.90 -17.46 0.30
C ALA A 126 0.50 -18.11 0.43
N ASP A 127 -0.50 -17.37 0.91
CA ASP A 127 -1.89 -17.80 1.03
C ASP A 127 -2.71 -17.57 -0.26
N ALA A 128 -2.03 -17.44 -1.41
CA ALA A 128 -2.62 -17.16 -2.71
C ALA A 128 -3.41 -15.84 -2.78
N LYS A 129 -3.15 -14.90 -1.86
CA LYS A 129 -3.70 -13.53 -1.91
C LYS A 129 -2.69 -12.55 -2.48
N GLY A 130 -3.14 -11.77 -3.45
CA GLY A 130 -2.44 -10.66 -4.04
C GLY A 130 -3.06 -9.32 -3.60
N LEU A 131 -2.23 -8.30 -3.56
CA LEU A 131 -2.67 -6.92 -3.37
C LEU A 131 -1.98 -6.03 -4.41
N LEU A 132 -2.78 -5.42 -5.28
CA LEU A 132 -2.33 -4.35 -6.16
C LEU A 132 -2.66 -3.02 -5.52
N MET A 133 -1.68 -2.14 -5.42
CA MET A 133 -1.85 -0.75 -5.05
C MET A 133 -1.33 0.15 -6.15
N VAL A 134 -2.17 1.04 -6.66
CA VAL A 134 -1.80 2.06 -7.63
C VAL A 134 -1.92 3.41 -6.94
N ARG A 135 -0.79 4.05 -6.67
CA ARG A 135 -0.72 5.35 -6.01
C ARG A 135 -0.90 6.45 -7.05
N PHE A 136 -1.96 7.24 -6.92
CA PHE A 136 -2.15 8.44 -7.71
C PHE A 136 -1.31 9.60 -7.14
N LEU A 137 -1.70 10.84 -7.42
CA LEU A 137 -0.96 12.02 -6.98
C LEU A 137 -0.74 12.03 -5.46
N SER A 138 0.54 11.92 -5.07
CA SER A 138 0.94 11.91 -3.67
C SER A 138 1.11 13.33 -3.13
N LYS A 139 0.76 13.53 -1.86
CA LYS A 139 0.94 14.77 -1.11
C LYS A 139 1.82 14.49 0.09
N THR A 140 2.87 15.28 0.25
CA THR A 140 3.69 15.28 1.46
C THR A 140 3.12 16.27 2.47
N GLY A 141 3.16 15.88 3.74
CA GLY A 141 2.67 16.66 4.86
C GLY A 141 3.50 16.40 6.11
N SER A 142 3.02 16.95 7.22
CA SER A 142 3.55 16.66 8.55
C SER A 142 2.46 16.05 9.42
N TYR A 143 2.87 15.23 10.39
CA TYR A 143 1.97 14.68 11.38
C TYR A 143 2.54 14.78 12.79
N SER A 144 1.64 14.69 13.76
CA SER A 144 2.00 14.56 15.16
C SER A 144 0.97 13.70 15.88
N VAL A 145 1.42 12.99 16.91
CA VAL A 145 0.56 12.24 17.83
C VAL A 145 0.73 12.83 19.22
N GLN A 146 -0.36 13.24 19.84
CA GLN A 146 -0.37 13.75 21.20
C GLN A 146 -1.60 13.22 21.93
N ASN A 147 -1.39 12.58 23.08
CA ASN A 147 -2.45 12.02 23.92
C ASN A 147 -3.41 11.10 23.15
N GLY A 148 -2.86 10.18 22.35
CA GLY A 148 -3.65 9.26 21.53
C GLY A 148 -4.44 9.94 20.41
N ARG A 149 -4.12 11.17 20.01
CA ARG A 149 -4.74 11.87 18.88
C ARG A 149 -3.72 12.14 17.79
N LEU A 150 -4.02 11.69 16.57
CA LEU A 150 -3.26 12.00 15.37
C LEU A 150 -3.78 13.28 14.74
N VAL A 151 -2.88 14.18 14.36
CA VAL A 151 -3.17 15.31 13.46
C VAL A 151 -2.15 15.30 12.33
N ALA A 152 -2.60 15.17 11.09
CA ALA A 152 -1.80 15.28 9.89
C ALA A 152 -2.25 16.46 9.03
N LYS A 153 -1.27 17.24 8.56
CA LYS A 153 -1.47 18.45 7.76
C LYS A 153 -0.81 18.32 6.40
N PHE A 154 -1.52 18.71 5.35
CA PHE A 154 -1.04 18.73 3.97
C PHE A 154 -1.23 20.14 3.41
N GLY A 155 -0.15 20.78 2.95
CA GLY A 155 -0.21 22.19 2.52
C GLY A 155 -0.70 23.13 3.62
N GLY A 156 -0.37 22.85 4.89
CA GLY A 156 -0.80 23.63 6.06
C GLY A 156 -2.22 23.36 6.55
N GLN A 157 -3.05 22.62 5.80
CA GLN A 157 -4.43 22.30 6.17
C GLN A 157 -4.53 20.92 6.82
N VAL A 158 -5.38 20.79 7.84
CA VAL A 158 -5.66 19.50 8.50
C VAL A 158 -6.37 18.57 7.52
N GLY A 159 -5.73 17.47 7.14
CA GLY A 159 -6.29 16.47 6.23
C GLY A 159 -6.79 15.20 6.93
N LEU A 160 -6.15 14.83 8.03
CA LEU A 160 -6.50 13.66 8.84
C LEU A 160 -6.33 14.02 10.31
N ASP A 161 -7.40 13.80 11.08
CA ASP A 161 -7.45 14.19 12.48
C ASP A 161 -8.42 13.26 13.21
N GLY A 162 -7.98 12.69 14.34
CA GLY A 162 -8.81 11.84 15.17
C GLY A 162 -8.06 11.12 16.29
N ALA A 163 -8.83 10.56 17.22
CA ALA A 163 -8.29 9.66 18.23
C ALA A 163 -7.87 8.35 17.56
N ILE A 164 -6.68 7.84 17.89
CA ILE A 164 -6.12 6.63 17.33
C ILE A 164 -6.26 5.45 18.28
N SER A 165 -6.44 4.27 17.72
CA SER A 165 -6.32 3.00 18.43
C SER A 165 -5.72 1.96 17.49
N LEU A 166 -4.86 1.09 18.02
CA LEU A 166 -4.23 0.01 17.26
C LEU A 166 -4.70 -1.33 17.85
N THR A 167 -5.53 -2.05 17.11
CA THR A 167 -6.08 -3.35 17.55
C THR A 167 -5.89 -4.36 16.43
N ASN A 168 -5.26 -5.50 16.73
CA ASN A 168 -5.03 -6.59 15.76
C ASN A 168 -4.39 -6.13 14.45
N GLY A 169 -3.44 -5.18 14.53
CA GLY A 169 -2.76 -4.63 13.34
C GLY A 169 -3.59 -3.63 12.52
N ILE A 170 -4.79 -3.28 12.98
CA ILE A 170 -5.64 -2.25 12.38
C ILE A 170 -5.52 -0.96 13.17
N LEU A 171 -5.11 0.11 12.49
CA LEU A 171 -5.12 1.47 12.99
C LEU A 171 -6.49 2.09 12.71
N SER A 172 -7.27 2.32 13.76
CA SER A 172 -8.56 3.01 13.67
C SER A 172 -8.40 4.46 14.12
N ILE A 173 -8.87 5.38 13.27
CA ILE A 173 -8.83 6.82 13.50
C ILE A 173 -10.26 7.33 13.62
N SER A 174 -10.68 7.66 14.82
CA SER A 174 -12.03 8.18 15.13
C SER A 174 -12.07 9.68 14.89
N ARG A 175 -12.75 10.09 13.82
CA ARG A 175 -12.83 11.47 13.32
C ARG A 175 -14.08 12.17 13.83
N SER A 176 -14.12 13.49 13.69
CA SER A 176 -15.33 14.28 13.95
C SER A 176 -16.52 13.80 13.10
N GLY A 177 -17.72 13.91 13.65
CA GLY A 177 -18.95 13.46 12.99
C GLY A 177 -19.14 11.93 12.98
N GLY A 178 -18.44 11.20 13.85
CA GLY A 178 -18.62 9.75 14.02
C GLY A 178 -17.99 8.88 12.93
N ARG A 179 -17.24 9.47 12.00
CA ARG A 179 -16.55 8.72 10.94
C ARG A 179 -15.32 8.03 11.51
N VAL A 180 -15.11 6.76 11.16
CA VAL A 180 -13.89 6.02 11.50
C VAL A 180 -13.15 5.69 10.22
N THR A 181 -11.83 5.89 10.22
CA THR A 181 -10.93 5.43 9.16
C THR A 181 -10.13 4.26 9.69
N ASN A 182 -10.26 3.08 9.08
CA ASN A 182 -9.46 1.91 9.42
C ASN A 182 -8.34 1.73 8.40
N LEU A 183 -7.12 1.57 8.91
CA LEU A 183 -5.94 1.35 8.11
C LEU A 183 -5.25 0.04 8.52
N SER A 184 -4.68 -0.66 7.56
CA SER A 184 -3.86 -1.85 7.76
C SER A 184 -2.46 -1.63 7.20
N ARG A 185 -1.46 -2.23 7.86
CA ARG A 185 -0.08 -2.20 7.35
C ARG A 185 0.05 -3.00 6.06
N TYR A 186 1.04 -2.63 5.24
CA TYR A 186 1.46 -3.37 4.06
C TYR A 186 2.93 -3.12 3.74
#